data_AF-A0A3L6JKG5-F1
#
_entry.id   AF-A0A3L6JKG5-F1
#
_cell.length_a   1.000
_cell.length_b   1.000
_cell.length_c   1.000
_cell.angle_alpha   90.00
_cell.angle_beta   90.00
_cell.angle_gamma   90.00
#
_symmetry.space_group_name_H-M   'P 1'
#
loop_
_entity.id
_entity.type
_entity.pdbx_description
1 polymer ?
#
loop_
_entity_poly.entity_id
_entity_poly.type
_entity_poly.pdbx_seq_one_letter_code
_entity_poly.pdbx_strand_id
1 'polypeptide(L)'
;MRNQTQFALCIIGGLLLLGTSYAGGVSTIVLIRSFLHSLAALAPFYLLIDIVLFFLWIIAWLGGLAVIIGGYLLTTSHIRLGKFIIAVAAGFGLISLVLVILWVLLTYGWGGLVILGWLLMHTSWALGLILTILARSTAH
;
A
#
# COMPACT_ATOMS: atom_id res chain seq x y z
N MET A 1 16.23 20.31 12.64
CA MET A 1 15.24 19.89 11.62
C MET A 1 13.98 19.45 12.35
N ARG A 2 12.79 19.93 11.98
CA ARG A 2 11.52 19.50 12.59
C ARG A 2 11.15 18.12 12.00
N ASN A 3 10.73 17.15 12.81
CA ASN A 3 10.27 15.80 12.38
C ASN A 3 11.31 14.80 11.79
N GLN A 4 12.56 14.83 12.26
CA GLN A 4 13.60 13.85 11.80
C GLN A 4 13.24 12.39 12.05
N THR A 5 12.58 12.09 13.17
CA THR A 5 12.17 10.73 13.53
C THR A 5 11.14 10.17 12.55
N GLN A 6 10.19 10.99 12.10
CA GLN A 6 9.18 10.56 11.12
C GLN A 6 9.76 10.40 9.73
N PHE A 7 10.73 11.24 9.35
CA PHE A 7 11.47 11.05 8.11
C PHE A 7 12.24 9.74 8.10
N ALA A 8 12.94 9.42 9.19
CA ALA A 8 13.63 8.14 9.34
C ALA A 8 12.67 6.95 9.26
N LEU A 9 11.49 7.05 9.90
CA LEU A 9 10.45 6.02 9.82
C LEU A 9 9.89 5.86 8.40
N CYS A 10 9.71 6.95 7.64
CA CYS A 10 9.31 6.91 6.23
C CYS A 10 10.41 6.34 5.33
N ILE A 11 11.67 6.64 5.58
CA ILE A 11 12.80 6.05 4.83
C ILE A 11 12.86 4.55 5.07
N ILE A 12 12.86 4.13 6.34
CA ILE A 12 12.95 2.71 6.70
C ILE A 12 11.71 1.96 6.18
N GLY A 13 10.51 2.52 6.39
CA GLY A 13 9.27 1.94 5.89
C GLY A 13 9.22 1.88 4.36
N GLY A 14 9.66 2.95 3.68
CA GLY A 14 9.75 3.00 2.22
C GLY A 14 10.76 2.00 1.65
N LEU A 15 11.93 1.85 2.27
CA LEU A 15 12.93 0.85 1.90
C LEU A 15 12.43 -0.59 2.10
N LEU A 16 11.73 -0.88 3.19
CA LEU A 16 11.11 -2.18 3.43
C LEU A 16 10.02 -2.49 2.39
N LEU A 17 9.28 -1.46 1.97
CA LEU A 17 8.27 -1.57 0.93
C LEU A 17 8.87 -1.74 -0.47
N LEU A 18 10.03 -1.11 -0.75
CA LEU A 18 10.79 -1.32 -1.99
C LEU A 18 11.45 -2.70 -2.03
N GLY A 19 12.03 -3.17 -0.92
CA GLY A 19 12.65 -4.49 -0.82
C GLY A 19 11.67 -5.66 -0.94
N THR A 20 10.38 -5.39 -0.71
CA THR A 20 9.26 -6.33 -0.95
C THR A 20 8.53 -6.06 -2.27
N SER A 21 9.12 -5.22 -3.14
CA SER A 21 8.61 -4.84 -4.46
C SER A 21 7.17 -4.31 -4.47
N TYR A 22 6.69 -3.76 -3.34
CA TYR A 22 5.29 -3.35 -3.18
C TYR A 22 4.28 -4.40 -3.69
N ALA A 23 4.64 -5.69 -3.61
CA ALA A 23 4.00 -6.76 -4.37
C ALA A 23 2.50 -6.91 -4.06
N GLY A 24 2.08 -6.55 -2.84
CA GLY A 24 0.68 -6.57 -2.43
C GLY A 24 -0.20 -5.59 -3.22
N GLY A 25 0.18 -4.31 -3.30
CA GLY A 25 -0.63 -3.29 -3.97
C GLY A 25 -0.78 -3.56 -5.47
N VAL A 26 0.30 -3.98 -6.13
CA VAL A 26 0.33 -4.32 -7.56
C VAL A 26 -0.53 -5.55 -7.85
N SER A 27 -0.38 -6.62 -7.07
CA SER A 27 -1.14 -7.87 -7.25
C SER A 27 -2.64 -7.65 -7.02
N THR A 28 -2.98 -6.76 -6.09
CA THR A 28 -4.37 -6.40 -5.79
C THR A 28 -5.05 -5.73 -6.97
N ILE A 29 -4.36 -4.81 -7.64
CA ILE A 29 -4.88 -4.12 -8.83
C ILE A 29 -5.11 -5.11 -9.98
N VAL A 30 -4.19 -6.07 -10.16
CA VAL A 30 -4.33 -7.14 -11.16
C VAL A 30 -5.52 -8.05 -10.83
N LEU A 31 -5.74 -8.36 -9.54
CA LEU A 31 -6.84 -9.21 -9.09
C LEU A 31 -8.20 -8.52 -9.21
N ILE A 32 -8.26 -7.21 -8.93
CA ILE A 32 -9.45 -6.39 -9.20
C ILE A 32 -9.73 -6.35 -10.70
N ARG A 33 -8.70 -6.20 -11.54
CA ARG A 33 -8.86 -6.22 -13.00
C ARG A 33 -9.45 -7.54 -13.48
N SER A 34 -8.90 -8.68 -13.03
CA SER A 34 -9.40 -9.99 -13.45
C SER A 34 -10.83 -10.24 -12.96
N PHE A 35 -11.19 -9.77 -11.78
CA PHE A 35 -12.55 -9.84 -11.27
C PHE A 35 -13.51 -8.97 -12.11
N LEU A 36 -13.15 -7.72 -12.40
CA LEU A 36 -13.98 -6.82 -13.22
C LEU A 36 -14.17 -7.34 -14.64
N HIS A 37 -13.15 -7.95 -15.24
CA HIS A 37 -13.25 -8.57 -16.57
C HIS A 37 -14.05 -9.87 -16.60
N SER A 38 -14.35 -10.47 -15.44
CA SER A 38 -15.25 -11.63 -15.35
C SER A 38 -16.74 -11.23 -15.36
N LEU A 39 -17.05 -9.94 -15.20
CA LEU A 39 -18.42 -9.41 -15.19
C LEU A 39 -18.81 -8.88 -16.58
N ALA A 40 -19.50 -9.71 -17.38
CA ALA A 40 -19.94 -9.35 -18.73
C ALA A 40 -20.75 -8.04 -18.81
N ALA A 41 -21.43 -7.64 -17.74
CA ALA A 41 -22.17 -6.37 -17.65
C ALA A 41 -21.28 -5.12 -17.74
N LEU A 42 -19.98 -5.23 -17.42
CA LEU A 42 -19.03 -4.13 -17.47
C LEU A 42 -18.23 -4.08 -18.77
N ALA A 43 -18.46 -5.01 -19.71
CA ALA A 43 -17.79 -5.07 -21.00
C ALA A 43 -17.67 -3.73 -21.75
N PRO A 44 -18.73 -2.89 -21.87
CA PRO A 44 -18.61 -1.60 -22.57
C PRO A 44 -17.72 -0.58 -21.83
N PHE A 45 -17.44 -0.78 -20.53
CA PHE A 45 -16.63 0.11 -19.71
C PHE A 45 -15.20 -0.42 -19.46
N TYR A 46 -14.85 -1.61 -19.95
CA TYR A 46 -13.54 -2.23 -19.71
C TYR A 46 -12.37 -1.33 -20.11
N LEU A 47 -12.49 -0.57 -21.20
CA LEU A 47 -11.43 0.32 -21.66
C LEU A 47 -11.18 1.46 -20.66
N LEU A 48 -12.23 2.07 -20.11
CA LEU A 48 -12.13 3.12 -19.08
C LEU A 48 -11.53 2.55 -17.79
N ILE A 49 -12.00 1.37 -17.38
CA ILE A 49 -11.56 0.66 -16.17
C ILE A 49 -10.08 0.30 -16.28
N ASP A 50 -9.64 -0.25 -17.42
CA ASP A 50 -8.25 -0.62 -17.66
C ASP A 50 -7.32 0.59 -17.65
N ILE A 51 -7.73 1.73 -18.22
CA ILE A 51 -6.95 2.98 -18.15
C ILE A 51 -6.76 3.42 -16.69
N VAL A 52 -7.84 3.46 -15.92
CA VAL A 52 -7.77 3.86 -14.50
C VAL A 52 -6.90 2.89 -13.71
N LEU A 53 -7.12 1.58 -13.83
CA LEU A 53 -6.33 0.56 -13.14
C LEU A 53 -4.86 0.59 -13.56
N PHE A 54 -4.56 0.92 -14.82
CA PHE A 54 -3.18 1.06 -15.30
C PHE A 54 -2.44 2.23 -14.64
N PHE A 55 -3.09 3.39 -14.51
CA PHE A 55 -2.52 4.52 -13.75
C PHE A 55 -2.31 4.16 -12.27
N LEU A 56 -3.29 3.50 -11.64
CA LEU A 56 -3.15 3.01 -10.27
C LEU A 56 -2.01 1.98 -10.14
N TRP A 57 -1.83 1.11 -11.13
CA TRP A 57 -0.79 0.08 -11.14
C TRP A 57 0.61 0.72 -11.18
N ILE A 58 0.81 1.74 -12.02
CA ILE A 58 2.05 2.51 -12.07
C ILE A 58 2.32 3.20 -10.71
N ILE A 59 1.29 3.80 -10.10
CA ILE A 59 1.42 4.45 -8.79
C ILE A 59 1.77 3.43 -7.70
N ALA A 60 1.19 2.23 -7.73
CA ALA A 60 1.49 1.16 -6.77
C ALA A 60 2.93 0.66 -6.90
N TRP A 61 3.46 0.56 -8.13
CA TRP A 61 4.88 0.27 -8.37
C TRP A 61 5.80 1.35 -7.81
N LEU A 62 5.38 2.61 -7.91
CA LEU A 62 6.11 3.76 -7.36
C LEU A 62 5.83 4.00 -5.86
N GLY A 63 4.99 3.18 -5.22
CA GLY A 63 4.50 3.41 -3.86
C GLY A 63 5.61 3.55 -2.82
N GLY A 64 6.64 2.70 -2.89
CA GLY A 64 7.79 2.77 -1.99
C GLY A 64 8.60 4.06 -2.16
N LEU A 65 8.80 4.51 -3.40
CA LEU A 65 9.43 5.81 -3.69
C LEU A 65 8.55 6.98 -3.26
N ALA A 66 7.23 6.89 -3.47
CA ALA A 66 6.26 7.90 -3.06
C ALA A 66 6.26 8.10 -1.54
N VAL A 67 6.42 7.02 -0.76
CA VAL A 67 6.61 7.09 0.69
C VAL A 67 7.90 7.81 1.06
N ILE A 68 9.02 7.52 0.40
CA ILE A 68 10.32 8.16 0.70
C ILE A 68 10.27 9.66 0.36
N ILE A 69 9.73 10.01 -0.81
CA ILE A 69 9.55 11.40 -1.26
C ILE A 69 8.56 12.14 -0.36
N GLY A 70 7.45 11.49 0.00
CA GLY A 70 6.48 12.03 0.95
C GLY A 70 7.07 12.26 2.33
N GLY A 71 7.94 11.35 2.79
CA GLY A 71 8.73 11.51 4.01
C GLY A 71 9.66 12.72 3.94
N TYR A 72 10.34 12.92 2.82
CA TYR A 72 11.20 14.10 2.62
C TYR A 72 10.40 15.40 2.69
N LEU A 73 9.21 15.43 2.08
CA LEU A 73 8.28 16.55 2.17
C LEU A 73 7.79 16.86 3.60
N LEU A 74 7.76 15.87 4.51
CA LEU A 74 7.46 16.11 5.93
C LEU A 74 8.54 16.93 6.65
N THR A 75 9.77 16.93 6.15
CA THR A 75 10.88 17.74 6.69
C THR A 75 10.89 19.17 6.16
N THR A 76 10.08 19.45 5.14
CA THR A 76 9.96 20.76 4.47
C THR A 76 8.70 21.50 4.97
N SER A 77 8.51 22.76 4.58
CA SER A 77 7.31 23.57 4.87
C SER A 77 5.98 22.97 4.35
N HIS A 78 6.03 21.97 3.48
CA HIS A 78 4.87 21.38 2.78
C HIS A 78 4.37 20.07 3.44
N ILE A 79 4.25 20.07 4.77
CA ILE A 79 3.86 18.88 5.58
C ILE A 79 2.51 18.28 5.13
N ARG A 80 1.54 19.12 4.71
CA ARG A 80 0.22 18.65 4.25
C ARG A 80 0.28 17.84 2.96
N LEU A 81 1.13 18.23 2.01
CA LEU A 81 1.33 17.49 0.76
C LEU A 81 2.05 16.17 1.01
N GLY A 82 3.09 16.16 1.86
CA GLY A 82 3.78 14.93 2.26
C GLY A 82 2.84 13.90 2.89
N LYS A 83 1.97 14.34 3.82
CA LYS A 83 0.95 13.47 4.44
C LYS A 83 -0.04 12.89 3.42
N PHE A 84 -0.42 13.64 2.40
CA PHE A 84 -1.35 13.17 1.36
C PHE A 84 -0.72 12.08 0.50
N ILE A 85 0.52 12.29 0.05
CA ILE A 85 1.25 11.32 -0.79
C ILE A 85 1.46 10.01 -0.03
N ILE A 86 1.90 10.09 1.23
CA ILE A 86 2.08 8.90 2.09
C ILE A 86 0.74 8.18 2.30
N ALA A 87 -0.36 8.91 2.48
CA ALA A 87 -1.68 8.31 2.68
C ALA A 87 -2.15 7.54 1.44
N VAL A 88 -1.94 8.08 0.25
CA VAL A 88 -2.30 7.41 -1.01
C VAL A 88 -1.44 6.16 -1.20
N ALA A 89 -0.12 6.26 -0.99
CA ALA A 89 0.79 5.12 -1.13
C ALA A 89 0.50 4.01 -0.11
N ALA A 90 0.36 4.35 1.19
CA ALA A 90 0.06 3.39 2.25
C ALA A 90 -1.36 2.83 2.14
N GLY A 91 -2.32 3.63 1.63
CA GLY A 91 -3.72 3.22 1.44
C GLY A 91 -3.85 2.00 0.54
N PHE A 92 -3.12 1.96 -0.58
CA PHE A 92 -3.13 0.79 -1.48
C PHE A 92 -2.55 -0.47 -0.83
N GLY A 93 -1.48 -0.33 -0.03
CA GLY A 93 -0.95 -1.47 0.71
C GLY A 93 -1.90 -1.96 1.80
N LEU A 94 -2.61 -1.06 2.46
CA LEU A 94 -3.61 -1.42 3.47
C LEU A 94 -4.82 -2.11 2.85
N ILE A 95 -5.33 -1.62 1.72
CA ILE A 95 -6.41 -2.27 0.97
C ILE A 95 -6.01 -3.69 0.55
N SER A 96 -4.77 -3.86 0.06
CA SER A 96 -4.22 -5.17 -0.27
C SER A 96 -4.18 -6.11 0.94
N LEU A 97 -3.72 -5.62 2.10
CA LEU A 97 -3.69 -6.38 3.34
C LEU A 97 -5.08 -6.84 3.78
N VAL A 98 -6.08 -5.97 3.68
CA VAL A 98 -7.48 -6.31 3.98
C VAL A 98 -8.00 -7.40 3.03
N LEU A 99 -7.69 -7.31 1.73
CA LEU A 99 -8.13 -8.30 0.75
C LEU A 99 -7.46 -9.66 0.96
N VAL A 100 -6.18 -9.68 1.33
CA VAL A 100 -5.48 -10.92 1.69
C VAL A 100 -6.09 -11.56 2.95
N ILE A 101 -6.43 -10.76 3.96
CA ILE A 101 -7.12 -11.24 5.17
C ILE A 101 -8.47 -11.87 4.80
N LEU A 102 -9.28 -11.19 3.98
CA LEU A 102 -10.57 -11.69 3.52
C LEU A 102 -10.43 -12.98 2.70
N TRP A 103 -9.48 -13.03 1.77
CA TRP A 103 -9.21 -14.22 0.96
C TRP A 103 -8.84 -15.43 1.81
N VAL A 104 -7.93 -15.24 2.77
CA VAL A 104 -7.50 -16.33 3.65
C VAL A 104 -8.61 -16.77 4.59
N LEU A 105 -9.42 -15.83 5.10
CA LEU A 105 -10.60 -16.18 5.89
C LEU A 105 -11.59 -17.03 5.08
N LEU A 106 -11.86 -16.68 3.82
CA LEU A 106 -12.81 -17.41 2.96
C LEU A 106 -12.28 -18.77 2.52
N THR A 107 -10.97 -18.90 2.28
CA THR A 107 -10.37 -20.11 1.70
C THR A 107 -9.91 -21.11 2.76
N TYR A 108 -9.35 -20.62 3.86
CA TYR A 108 -8.69 -21.43 4.90
C TYR A 108 -9.33 -21.27 6.28
N GLY A 109 -10.38 -20.45 6.40
CA GLY A 109 -11.09 -20.22 7.65
C GLY A 109 -10.26 -19.53 8.72
N TRP A 110 -10.71 -19.65 9.97
CA TRP A 110 -10.06 -19.03 11.13
C TRP A 110 -8.64 -19.55 11.39
N GLY A 111 -8.35 -20.81 11.05
CA GLY A 111 -7.00 -21.38 11.20
C GLY A 111 -5.97 -20.73 10.27
N GLY A 112 -6.37 -20.44 9.03
CA GLY A 112 -5.52 -19.71 8.07
C GLY A 112 -5.21 -18.28 8.52
N LEU A 113 -6.17 -17.60 9.18
CA LEU A 113 -5.97 -16.25 9.70
C LEU A 113 -4.92 -16.18 10.81
N VAL A 114 -4.83 -17.18 11.68
CA VAL A 114 -3.81 -17.21 12.75
C VAL A 114 -2.41 -17.34 12.14
N ILE A 115 -2.26 -18.22 11.14
CA ILE A 115 -0.99 -18.42 10.43
C ILE A 115 -0.63 -17.16 9.63
N LEU A 116 -1.61 -16.54 8.97
CA LEU A 116 -1.42 -15.27 8.26
C LEU A 116 -1.01 -14.15 9.21
N GLY A 117 -1.64 -14.05 10.38
CA GLY A 117 -1.27 -13.08 11.42
C GLY A 117 0.18 -13.27 11.88
N TRP A 118 0.61 -14.51 12.08
CA TRP A 118 2.00 -14.84 12.42
C TRP A 118 2.99 -14.46 11.31
N LEU A 119 2.64 -14.74 10.04
CA LEU A 119 3.42 -14.35 8.86
C LEU A 119 3.50 -12.84 8.68
N LEU A 120 2.40 -12.11 8.91
CA LEU A 120 2.37 -10.64 8.83
C LEU A 120 3.28 -10.00 9.87
N MET A 121 3.33 -10.55 11.09
CA MET A 121 4.23 -10.06 12.14
C MET A 121 5.72 -10.21 11.77
N HIS A 122 6.06 -11.15 10.89
CA HIS A 122 7.44 -11.46 10.49
C HIS A 122 7.81 -10.98 9.08
N THR A 123 6.89 -10.35 8.34
CA THR A 123 7.14 -9.89 6.98
C THR A 123 7.48 -8.40 6.93
N SER A 124 8.55 -8.09 6.21
CA SER A 124 9.06 -6.73 5.97
C SER A 124 8.00 -5.79 5.36
N TRP A 125 7.07 -6.32 4.58
CA TRP A 125 5.98 -5.56 3.96
C TRP A 125 4.98 -4.99 4.98
N ALA A 126 4.52 -5.81 5.92
CA ALA A 126 3.58 -5.38 6.96
C ALA A 126 4.24 -4.40 7.93
N LEU A 127 5.50 -4.65 8.30
CA LEU A 127 6.30 -3.72 9.11
C LEU A 127 6.49 -2.37 8.38
N GLY A 128 6.77 -2.39 7.08
CA GLY A 128 6.87 -1.19 6.26
C GLY A 128 5.57 -0.38 6.22
N LEU A 129 4.42 -1.03 6.10
CA LEU A 129 3.10 -0.38 6.16
C LEU A 129 2.79 0.23 7.53
N ILE A 130 3.08 -0.48 8.62
CA ILE A 130 2.83 0.02 9.97
C ILE A 130 3.71 1.25 10.25
N LEU A 131 5.01 1.18 9.93
CA LEU A 131 5.96 2.28 10.13
C LEU A 131 5.56 3.53 9.35
N THR A 132 5.06 3.37 8.12
CA THR A 132 4.62 4.50 7.28
C THR A 132 3.33 5.15 7.77
N ILE A 133 2.39 4.36 8.31
CA ILE A 133 1.16 4.87 8.93
C ILE A 133 1.50 5.62 10.24
N LEU A 134 2.38 5.07 11.06
CA LEU A 134 2.83 5.70 12.31
C LEU A 134 3.62 7.00 12.05
N ALA A 135 4.47 7.02 11.04
CA ALA A 135 5.20 8.22 10.64
C ALA A 135 4.25 9.36 10.23
N ARG A 136 3.16 9.03 9.53
CA ARG A 136 2.12 10.00 9.15
C ARG A 136 1.33 10.50 10.36
N SER A 137 0.89 9.60 11.26
CA SER A 137 0.01 9.95 12.37
C SER A 137 0.71 10.82 13.43
N THR A 138 2.02 10.63 13.60
CA THR A 138 2.83 11.35 14.57
C THR A 138 3.40 12.67 14.04
N ALA A 139 3.29 12.94 12.73
CA ALA A 139 3.79 14.17 12.10
C ALA A 139 2.96 15.41 12.46
N HIS A 140 3.62 16.45 12.98
CA HIS A 140 3.03 17.75 13.34
C HIS A 140 3.79 18.92 12.70
#